data_AF-A0A962F0W7-F1
#
_entry.id   AF-A0A962F0W7-F1
#
_cell.length_a   1.000
_cell.length_b   1.000
_cell.length_c   1.000
_cell.angle_alpha   90.00
_cell.angle_beta   90.00
_cell.angle_gamma   90.00
#
_symmetry.space_group_name_H-M   'P 1'
#
loop_
_entity.id
_entity.type
_entity.pdbx_description
1 polymer ?
#
loop_
_entity_poly.entity_id
_entity_poly.type
_entity_poly.pdbx_seq_one_letter_code
_entity_poly.pdbx_strand_id
1 'polypeptide(L)'
;MSLEGRVSIEVYRHSTDRTDGPSVHVTFTQPGRIDRLLRGKTPAQAMQILPSIFSLCAMAQSHAAQGALDAAVGTDVLASPVLTARQCLTEMECLRENALRIAMDWPRFIDEPVDTRPLKRLMRLLPALSAALPEMSAAQIIRDRALDAIAEAESLLQEFIFAEPLAVWQERDNTDAVRQWAATAPTCAARMLARVAKAGWQDAGTSPVIPLQPLDAKSMLDWLLATDKASSSLPFLTHSHTPETTLLARHVNDHRLAAPHTQINPERGLWDRLVGRLIELSALPGRIRRLIDGETCPNGARMLAPGTGLAEVNAARGVLAHVASVHEGCIIDYRILPPTRWNFDANGIAARALRHVAEVYTKDQPLLSELVVNAIDPCVGHTLRIN
;
A
#
# COMPACT_ATOMS: atom_id res chain seq x y z
N MET A 1 19.10 14.71 -11.59
CA MET A 1 18.28 13.50 -11.33
C MET A 1 17.15 13.92 -10.42
N SER A 2 15.90 13.60 -10.76
CA SER A 2 14.77 13.85 -9.86
C SER A 2 14.88 12.94 -8.64
N LEU A 3 14.72 13.51 -7.45
CA LEU A 3 14.55 12.74 -6.21
C LEU A 3 13.12 12.22 -6.05
N GLU A 4 12.19 12.69 -6.90
CA GLU A 4 10.81 12.22 -6.95
C GLU A 4 10.65 11.20 -8.07
N GLY A 5 10.13 10.01 -7.73
CA GLY A 5 9.71 9.02 -8.72
C GLY A 5 8.48 9.48 -9.49
N ARG A 6 8.14 8.79 -10.57
CA ARG A 6 6.97 9.11 -11.39
C ARG A 6 6.35 7.86 -12.00
N VAL A 7 5.04 7.87 -12.16
CA VAL A 7 4.31 6.92 -13.01
C VAL A 7 3.73 7.65 -14.23
N SER A 8 4.00 7.15 -15.44
CA SER A 8 3.31 7.58 -16.66
C SER A 8 2.39 6.46 -17.13
N ILE A 9 1.14 6.79 -17.40
CA ILE A 9 0.12 5.87 -17.87
C ILE A 9 -0.45 6.42 -19.17
N GLU A 10 -0.35 5.62 -20.23
CA GLU A 10 -0.91 5.93 -21.53
C GLU A 10 -1.89 4.84 -21.92
N VAL A 11 -3.13 5.23 -22.19
CA VAL A 11 -4.21 4.33 -22.60
C VAL A 11 -4.54 4.68 -24.05
N TYR A 12 -4.37 3.72 -24.96
CA TYR A 12 -4.65 3.89 -26.37
C TYR A 12 -5.95 3.18 -26.72
N ARG A 13 -6.88 3.92 -27.32
CA ARG A 13 -8.14 3.35 -27.80
C ARG A 13 -7.91 2.42 -28.98
N HIS A 14 -8.86 1.51 -29.18
CA HIS A 14 -8.95 0.70 -30.38
C HIS A 14 -8.93 1.62 -31.62
N SER A 15 -7.89 1.50 -32.46
CA SER A 15 -7.89 2.13 -33.78
C SER A 15 -8.76 1.30 -34.70
N THR A 16 -9.61 1.94 -35.51
CA THR A 16 -10.43 1.24 -36.52
C THR A 16 -9.60 0.45 -37.53
N ASP A 17 -8.29 0.71 -37.63
CA ASP A 17 -7.34 0.06 -38.55
C ASP A 17 -6.47 -1.05 -37.93
N ARG A 18 -6.62 -1.38 -36.63
CA ARG A 18 -5.82 -2.44 -35.98
C ARG A 18 -6.74 -3.53 -35.42
N THR A 19 -6.35 -4.79 -35.61
CA THR A 19 -7.05 -5.98 -35.10
C THR A 19 -6.81 -6.24 -33.61
N ASP A 20 -5.89 -5.50 -32.99
CA ASP A 20 -5.56 -5.64 -31.57
C ASP A 20 -6.44 -4.70 -30.73
N GLY A 21 -6.95 -5.21 -29.61
CA GLY A 21 -7.73 -4.44 -28.63
C GLY A 21 -6.99 -3.21 -28.06
N PRO A 22 -7.63 -2.41 -27.19
CA PRO A 22 -6.97 -1.25 -26.59
C PRO A 22 -5.70 -1.64 -25.84
N SER A 23 -4.69 -0.79 -25.91
CA SER A 23 -3.40 -1.02 -25.24
C SER A 23 -3.20 -0.04 -24.09
N VAL A 24 -2.51 -0.50 -23.06
CA VAL A 24 -2.13 0.33 -21.91
C VAL A 24 -0.63 0.20 -21.69
N HIS A 25 0.05 1.33 -21.61
CA HIS A 25 1.47 1.41 -21.32
C HIS A 25 1.67 2.13 -19.99
N VAL A 26 2.25 1.40 -19.03
CA VAL A 26 2.58 1.92 -17.71
C VAL A 26 4.10 1.94 -17.56
N THR A 27 4.63 3.12 -17.27
CA THR A 27 6.06 3.31 -17.02
C THR A 27 6.27 3.86 -15.64
N PHE A 28 6.98 3.14 -14.79
CA PHE A 28 7.43 3.62 -13.49
C PHE A 28 8.91 3.99 -13.52
N THR A 29 9.20 5.24 -13.18
CA THR A 29 10.56 5.75 -12.99
C THR A 29 10.88 5.82 -11.51
N GLN A 30 11.92 5.10 -11.09
CA GLN A 30 12.34 5.05 -9.69
C GLN A 30 12.90 6.42 -9.21
N PRO A 31 12.65 6.79 -7.95
CA PRO A 31 13.27 7.96 -7.34
C PRO A 31 14.77 7.77 -7.15
N GLY A 32 15.59 8.66 -7.72
CA GLY A 32 17.05 8.71 -7.50
C GLY A 32 17.82 7.40 -7.73
N ARG A 33 19.11 7.40 -7.36
CA ARG A 33 19.98 6.21 -7.35
C ARG A 33 20.37 5.90 -5.91
N ILE A 34 19.41 5.40 -5.12
CA ILE A 34 19.60 5.08 -3.69
C ILE A 34 20.75 4.11 -3.48
N ASP A 35 20.91 3.14 -4.40
CA ASP A 35 22.02 2.20 -4.43
C ASP A 35 23.39 2.90 -4.41
N ARG A 36 23.54 3.98 -5.20
CA ARG A 36 24.78 4.77 -5.25
C ARG A 36 24.92 5.70 -4.07
N LEU A 37 23.80 6.25 -3.58
CA LEU A 37 23.79 7.19 -2.46
C LEU A 37 24.23 6.52 -1.16
N LEU A 38 23.86 5.25 -0.95
CA LEU A 38 24.13 4.53 0.29
C LEU A 38 25.44 3.72 0.27
N ARG A 39 26.01 3.46 -0.90
CA ARG A 39 27.27 2.72 -1.02
C ARG A 39 28.39 3.38 -0.22
N GLY A 40 29.12 2.58 0.56
CA GLY A 40 30.22 3.01 1.42
C GLY A 40 29.78 3.68 2.73
N LYS A 41 28.48 3.81 2.99
CA LYS A 41 27.97 4.34 4.26
C LYS A 41 27.76 3.22 5.27
N THR A 42 27.85 3.56 6.55
CA THR A 42 27.41 2.67 7.62
C THR A 42 25.88 2.60 7.69
N PRO A 43 25.29 1.53 8.28
CA PRO A 43 23.86 1.48 8.57
C PRO A 43 23.32 2.72 9.30
N ALA A 44 24.06 3.23 10.29
CA ALA A 44 23.68 4.43 11.04
C ALA A 44 23.62 5.68 10.14
N GLN A 45 24.60 5.87 9.26
CA GLN A 45 24.60 6.97 8.29
C GLN A 45 23.46 6.83 7.27
N ALA A 46 23.13 5.61 6.84
CA ALA A 46 22.00 5.39 5.94
C ALA A 46 20.67 5.80 6.55
N MET A 47 20.47 5.53 7.85
CA MET A 47 19.26 5.91 8.58
C MET A 47 19.13 7.41 8.84
N GLN A 48 20.21 8.18 8.75
CA GLN A 48 20.15 9.65 8.73
C GLN A 48 19.70 10.22 7.37
N ILE A 49 19.84 9.43 6.31
CA ILE A 49 19.58 9.87 4.93
C ILE A 49 18.20 9.43 4.45
N LEU A 50 17.87 8.15 4.60
CA LEU A 50 16.66 7.55 4.02
C LEU A 50 15.34 8.26 4.38
N PRO A 51 15.10 8.66 5.66
CA PRO A 51 13.85 9.34 6.02
C PRO A 51 13.66 10.69 5.30
N SER A 52 14.75 11.37 4.91
CA SER A 52 14.68 12.66 4.20
C SER A 52 14.26 12.55 2.73
N ILE A 53 14.34 11.35 2.16
CA ILE A 53 14.07 11.09 0.73
C ILE A 53 12.61 10.74 0.50
N PHE A 54 11.94 10.14 1.49
CA PHE A 54 10.59 9.61 1.34
C PHE A 54 9.59 10.38 2.21
N SER A 55 8.83 11.28 1.59
CA SER A 55 7.87 12.14 2.30
C SER A 55 6.49 11.52 2.54
N LEU A 56 6.03 10.60 1.68
CA LEU A 56 4.66 10.05 1.72
C LEU A 56 4.49 8.77 2.56
N CYS A 57 5.55 7.99 2.76
CA CYS A 57 5.53 6.73 3.54
C CYS A 57 6.79 6.64 4.42
N ALA A 58 7.12 7.70 5.15
CA ALA A 58 8.37 7.82 5.89
C ALA A 58 8.52 6.73 6.96
N MET A 59 7.44 6.35 7.64
CA MET A 59 7.47 5.31 8.67
C MET A 59 7.70 3.93 8.08
N ALA A 60 6.93 3.57 7.04
CA ALA A 60 7.11 2.28 6.37
C ALA A 60 8.52 2.13 5.76
N GLN A 61 9.04 3.21 5.16
CA GLN A 61 10.40 3.26 4.58
C GLN A 61 11.48 3.11 5.65
N SER A 62 11.36 3.82 6.77
CA SER A 62 12.31 3.72 7.88
C SER A 62 12.26 2.34 8.54
N HIS A 63 11.06 1.77 8.70
CA HIS A 63 10.87 0.43 9.22
C HIS A 63 11.54 -0.62 8.32
N ALA A 64 11.25 -0.63 7.03
CA ALA A 64 11.84 -1.58 6.09
C ALA A 64 13.37 -1.39 5.97
N ALA A 65 13.84 -0.14 5.91
CA ALA A 65 15.26 0.17 5.84
C ALA A 65 16.04 -0.36 7.03
N GLN A 66 15.58 -0.05 8.24
CA GLN A 66 16.22 -0.48 9.47
C GLN A 66 16.17 -2.00 9.61
N GLY A 67 15.04 -2.64 9.31
CA GLY A 67 14.92 -4.09 9.35
C GLY A 67 15.91 -4.78 8.40
N ALA A 68 16.06 -4.29 7.16
CA ALA A 68 16.98 -4.87 6.20
C ALA A 68 18.44 -4.72 6.64
N LEU A 69 18.79 -3.58 7.25
CA LEU A 69 20.13 -3.33 7.79
C LEU A 69 20.42 -4.17 9.04
N ASP A 70 19.47 -4.26 9.98
CA ASP A 70 19.58 -5.09 11.19
C ASP A 70 19.80 -6.56 10.81
N ALA A 71 19.02 -7.06 9.85
CA ALA A 71 19.15 -8.42 9.32
C ALA A 71 20.48 -8.65 8.58
N ALA A 72 20.99 -7.65 7.85
CA ALA A 72 22.28 -7.74 7.16
C ALA A 72 23.46 -7.84 8.14
N VAL A 73 23.38 -7.14 9.27
CA VAL A 73 24.42 -7.13 10.32
C VAL A 73 24.30 -8.34 11.26
N GLY A 74 23.18 -9.08 11.20
CA GLY A 74 22.91 -10.21 12.08
C GLY A 74 22.48 -9.79 13.50
N THR A 75 21.86 -8.61 13.63
CA THR A 75 21.27 -8.19 14.90
C THR A 75 19.93 -8.89 15.05
N ASP A 76 19.78 -9.73 16.07
CA ASP A 76 18.50 -10.36 16.37
C ASP A 76 17.60 -9.33 17.07
N VAL A 77 16.68 -8.73 16.31
CA VAL A 77 15.69 -7.76 16.78
C VAL A 77 14.30 -8.41 16.89
N LEU A 78 14.21 -9.72 16.68
CA LEU A 78 12.94 -10.45 16.68
C LEU A 78 12.26 -10.28 18.05
N ALA A 79 11.02 -9.79 18.01
CA ALA A 79 10.17 -9.52 19.18
C ALA A 79 10.68 -8.44 20.17
N SER A 80 11.52 -7.49 19.74
CA SER A 80 11.87 -6.35 20.58
C SER A 80 10.72 -5.32 20.67
N PRO A 81 10.55 -4.61 21.81
CA PRO A 81 9.59 -3.50 21.93
C PRO A 81 9.79 -2.40 20.87
N VAL A 82 11.03 -2.24 20.39
CA VAL A 82 11.38 -1.30 19.31
C VAL A 82 10.73 -1.72 17.99
N LEU A 83 10.73 -3.01 17.66
CA LEU A 83 10.09 -3.51 16.45
C LEU A 83 8.56 -3.38 16.54
N THR A 84 7.97 -3.66 17.70
CA THR A 84 6.54 -3.41 17.97
C THR A 84 6.19 -1.94 17.76
N ALA A 85 7.00 -1.02 18.30
CA ALA A 85 6.78 0.42 18.11
C ALA A 85 6.82 0.82 16.63
N ARG A 86 7.82 0.35 15.86
CA ARG A 86 7.94 0.60 14.41
C ARG A 86 6.74 0.07 13.63
N GLN A 87 6.29 -1.15 13.93
CA GLN A 87 5.09 -1.71 13.31
C GLN A 87 3.86 -0.86 13.65
N CYS A 88 3.64 -0.48 14.92
CA CYS A 88 2.50 0.36 15.31
C CYS A 88 2.47 1.69 14.54
N LEU A 89 3.63 2.35 14.38
CA LEU A 89 3.74 3.59 13.61
C LEU A 89 3.47 3.38 12.11
N THR A 90 3.90 2.24 11.57
CA THR A 90 3.64 1.86 10.18
C THR A 90 2.14 1.64 9.93
N GLU A 91 1.46 0.94 10.84
CA GLU A 91 0.02 0.69 10.76
C GLU A 91 -0.78 2.00 10.91
N MET A 92 -0.34 2.90 11.80
CA MET A 92 -0.97 4.22 11.95
C MET A 92 -0.73 5.13 10.73
N GLU A 93 0.45 5.06 10.11
CA GLU A 93 0.70 5.69 8.81
C GLU A 93 -0.25 5.12 7.75
N CYS A 94 -0.41 3.79 7.68
CA CYS A 94 -1.35 3.13 6.77
C CYS A 94 -2.79 3.65 6.96
N LEU A 95 -3.25 3.77 8.21
CA LEU A 95 -4.57 4.28 8.56
C LEU A 95 -4.73 5.73 8.09
N ARG A 96 -3.80 6.61 8.48
CA ARG A 96 -3.85 8.03 8.18
C ARG A 96 -3.89 8.27 6.66
N GLU A 97 -2.98 7.65 5.91
CA GLU A 97 -2.88 7.84 4.46
C GLU A 97 -4.16 7.40 3.73
N ASN A 98 -4.75 6.27 4.14
CA ASN A 98 -5.97 5.76 3.52
C ASN A 98 -7.21 6.57 3.91
N ALA A 99 -7.29 7.05 5.15
CA ALA A 99 -8.37 7.94 5.58
C ALA A 99 -8.26 9.31 4.88
N LEU A 100 -7.06 9.85 4.71
CA LEU A 100 -6.83 11.09 3.94
C LEU A 100 -7.24 10.92 2.48
N ARG A 101 -6.94 9.77 1.85
CA ARG A 101 -7.38 9.49 0.47
C ARG A 101 -8.90 9.56 0.33
N ILE A 102 -9.64 8.99 1.28
CA ILE A 102 -11.11 9.07 1.29
C ILE A 102 -11.58 10.51 1.54
N ALA A 103 -11.00 11.22 2.50
CA ALA A 103 -11.44 12.56 2.85
C ALA A 103 -11.14 13.61 1.76
N MET A 104 -10.01 13.47 1.06
CA MET A 104 -9.50 14.48 0.12
C MET A 104 -9.82 14.17 -1.34
N ASP A 105 -9.70 12.92 -1.77
CA ASP A 105 -9.79 12.57 -3.18
C ASP A 105 -11.16 12.05 -3.59
N TRP A 106 -11.85 11.29 -2.73
CA TRP A 106 -13.14 10.71 -3.09
C TRP A 106 -14.25 11.74 -3.36
N PRO A 107 -14.31 12.91 -2.66
CA PRO A 107 -15.35 13.92 -2.94
C PRO A 107 -15.39 14.34 -4.41
N ARG A 108 -14.24 14.42 -5.10
CA ARG A 108 -14.18 14.83 -6.51
C ARG A 108 -14.84 13.85 -7.48
N PHE A 109 -14.93 12.57 -7.11
CA PHE A 109 -15.54 11.52 -7.94
C PHE A 109 -17.05 11.37 -7.70
N ILE A 110 -17.56 12.05 -6.67
CA ILE A 110 -19.00 12.11 -6.34
C ILE A 110 -19.53 13.54 -6.43
N ASP A 111 -18.76 14.46 -7.02
CA ASP A 111 -19.11 15.87 -7.23
C ASP A 111 -19.45 16.63 -5.92
N GLU A 112 -18.74 16.31 -4.83
CA GLU A 112 -18.91 16.93 -3.52
C GLU A 112 -17.70 17.76 -3.09
N PRO A 113 -17.91 18.79 -2.23
CA PRO A 113 -16.80 19.51 -1.63
C PRO A 113 -16.04 18.64 -0.62
N VAL A 114 -14.75 18.92 -0.46
CA VAL A 114 -13.91 18.28 0.56
C VAL A 114 -14.36 18.68 1.97
N ASP A 115 -14.63 17.69 2.81
CA ASP A 115 -14.85 17.91 4.24
C ASP A 115 -13.50 18.03 4.96
N THR A 116 -13.21 19.22 5.49
CA THR A 116 -11.93 19.51 6.14
C THR A 116 -11.91 19.18 7.64
N ARG A 117 -13.07 18.88 8.24
CA ARG A 117 -13.20 18.56 9.68
C ARG A 117 -12.28 17.42 10.15
N PRO A 118 -12.17 16.27 9.45
CA PRO A 118 -11.30 15.18 9.90
C PRO A 118 -9.80 15.47 9.74
N LEU A 119 -9.41 16.39 8.84
CA LEU A 119 -8.01 16.50 8.39
C LEU A 119 -7.04 16.84 9.52
N LYS A 120 -7.37 17.84 10.35
CA LYS A 120 -6.50 18.24 11.47
C LYS A 120 -6.33 17.12 12.49
N ARG A 121 -7.38 16.31 12.72
CA ARG A 121 -7.36 15.18 13.64
C ARG A 121 -6.54 14.02 13.06
N LEU A 122 -6.74 13.68 11.78
CA LEU A 122 -5.92 12.71 11.03
C LEU A 122 -4.42 13.05 11.06
N MET A 123 -4.08 14.32 10.84
CA MET A 123 -2.68 14.78 10.87
C MET A 123 -2.02 14.67 12.26
N ARG A 124 -2.81 14.58 13.33
CA ARG A 124 -2.30 14.44 14.71
C ARG A 124 -2.11 13.00 15.15
N LEU A 125 -2.70 12.02 14.45
CA LEU A 125 -2.66 10.61 14.85
C LEU A 125 -1.24 10.07 14.97
N LEU A 126 -0.43 10.24 13.93
CA LEU A 126 0.93 9.71 13.90
C LEU A 126 1.84 10.40 14.95
N PRO A 127 1.87 11.74 15.08
CA PRO A 127 2.60 12.39 16.17
C PRO A 127 2.14 11.96 17.57
N ALA A 128 0.84 11.78 17.79
CA ALA A 128 0.30 11.34 19.09
C ALA A 128 0.78 9.94 19.44
N LEU A 129 0.72 8.99 18.49
CA LEU A 129 1.21 7.63 18.72
C LEU A 129 2.74 7.58 18.87
N SER A 130 3.48 8.35 18.06
CA SER A 130 4.95 8.45 18.18
C SER A 130 5.39 8.97 19.56
N ALA A 131 4.68 9.95 20.12
CA ALA A 131 4.94 10.44 21.47
C ALA A 131 4.69 9.40 22.57
N ALA A 132 3.93 8.33 22.29
CA ALA A 132 3.70 7.21 23.19
C ALA A 132 4.69 6.04 22.98
N LEU A 133 5.45 6.07 21.90
CA LEU A 133 6.34 4.99 21.43
C LEU A 133 7.77 5.52 21.17
N PRO A 134 8.54 5.89 22.22
CA PRO A 134 9.87 6.46 22.03
C PRO A 134 10.82 5.46 21.32
N GLU A 135 11.34 5.85 20.15
CA GLU A 135 12.11 5.01 19.22
C GLU A 135 13.40 4.38 19.81
N MET A 136 13.90 4.90 20.94
CA MET A 136 15.24 4.62 21.44
C MET A 136 15.31 3.85 22.77
N SER A 137 14.19 3.42 23.35
CA SER A 137 14.26 2.59 24.56
C SER A 137 13.24 1.46 24.55
N ALA A 138 13.74 0.24 24.78
CA ALA A 138 12.92 -0.94 25.04
C ALA A 138 12.06 -0.81 26.34
N ALA A 139 12.22 0.30 27.08
CA ALA A 139 11.81 0.41 28.47
C ALA A 139 10.43 1.04 28.72
N GLN A 140 9.75 1.69 27.76
CA GLN A 140 8.43 2.26 28.06
C GLN A 140 7.61 2.59 26.81
N ILE A 141 6.80 1.62 26.35
CA ILE A 141 5.54 1.97 25.68
C ILE A 141 4.69 2.67 26.73
N ILE A 142 4.30 3.93 26.48
CA ILE A 142 3.35 4.64 27.36
C ILE A 142 1.96 4.16 26.97
N ARG A 143 1.58 2.97 27.47
CA ARG A 143 0.42 2.20 27.01
C ARG A 143 -0.86 3.04 26.98
N ASP A 144 -1.16 3.78 28.03
CA ASP A 144 -2.37 4.60 28.10
C ASP A 144 -2.43 5.65 26.98
N ARG A 145 -1.32 6.36 26.72
CA ARG A 145 -1.25 7.34 25.62
C ARG A 145 -1.35 6.68 24.24
N ALA A 146 -0.79 5.48 24.08
CA ALA A 146 -0.91 4.73 22.84
C ALA A 146 -2.36 4.29 22.61
N LEU A 147 -3.05 3.83 23.66
CA LEU A 147 -4.46 3.47 23.63
C LEU A 147 -5.35 4.69 23.34
N ASP A 148 -5.05 5.86 23.90
CA ASP A 148 -5.75 7.12 23.58
C ASP A 148 -5.62 7.48 22.09
N ALA A 149 -4.41 7.36 21.52
CA ALA A 149 -4.18 7.61 20.10
C ALA A 149 -4.93 6.61 19.20
N ILE A 150 -5.01 5.34 19.61
CA ILE A 150 -5.80 4.31 18.91
C ILE A 150 -7.30 4.63 19.00
N ALA A 151 -7.79 5.01 20.19
CA ALA A 151 -9.19 5.35 20.41
C ALA A 151 -9.62 6.58 19.60
N GLU A 152 -8.75 7.59 19.47
CA GLU A 152 -8.99 8.74 18.59
C GLU A 152 -9.04 8.32 17.11
N ALA A 153 -8.15 7.44 16.66
CA ALA A 153 -8.19 6.89 15.30
C ALA A 153 -9.48 6.11 15.03
N GLU A 154 -9.90 5.25 15.97
CA GLU A 154 -11.15 4.51 15.93
C GLU A 154 -12.36 5.45 15.87
N SER A 155 -12.42 6.46 16.75
CA SER A 155 -13.47 7.48 16.76
C SER A 155 -13.57 8.22 15.42
N LEU A 156 -12.45 8.62 14.83
CA LEU A 156 -12.42 9.29 13.53
C LEU A 156 -12.98 8.45 12.40
N LEU A 157 -12.61 7.17 12.35
CA LEU A 157 -13.12 6.25 11.34
C LEU A 157 -14.63 6.06 11.51
N GLN A 158 -15.10 5.86 12.74
CA GLN A 158 -16.53 5.70 13.03
C GLN A 158 -17.33 6.96 12.67
N GLU A 159 -16.78 8.16 12.92
CA GLU A 159 -17.48 9.43 12.66
C GLU A 159 -17.50 9.79 11.17
N PHE A 160 -16.35 9.70 10.47
CA PHE A 160 -16.19 10.29 9.14
C PHE A 160 -16.16 9.28 7.98
N ILE A 161 -15.86 8.01 8.26
CA ILE A 161 -15.74 6.98 7.22
C ILE A 161 -16.93 6.02 7.28
N PHE A 162 -17.22 5.47 8.46
CA PHE A 162 -18.21 4.39 8.62
C PHE A 162 -19.59 4.89 9.06
N ALA A 163 -19.70 5.97 9.84
CA ALA A 163 -20.92 6.43 10.48
C ALA A 163 -21.61 5.38 11.38
N GLU A 164 -20.84 4.42 11.89
CA GLU A 164 -21.27 3.37 12.81
C GLU A 164 -20.03 2.77 13.51
N PRO A 165 -20.20 1.96 14.58
CA PRO A 165 -19.08 1.29 15.24
C PRO A 165 -18.31 0.35 14.30
N LEU A 166 -16.98 0.29 14.44
CA LEU A 166 -16.15 -0.55 13.56
C LEU A 166 -16.50 -2.04 13.67
N ALA A 167 -16.83 -2.51 14.87
CA ALA A 167 -17.26 -3.89 15.10
C ALA A 167 -18.51 -4.25 14.28
N VAL A 168 -19.49 -3.33 14.21
CA VAL A 168 -20.71 -3.51 13.40
C VAL A 168 -20.37 -3.52 11.91
N TRP A 169 -19.45 -2.66 11.47
CA TRP A 169 -18.97 -2.69 10.08
C TRP A 169 -18.34 -4.03 9.71
N GLN A 170 -17.48 -4.55 10.58
CA GLN A 170 -16.73 -5.79 10.38
C GLN A 170 -17.60 -7.05 10.36
N GLU A 171 -18.80 -7.03 10.93
CA GLU A 171 -19.74 -8.16 10.89
C GLU A 171 -20.30 -8.42 9.48
N ARG A 172 -20.15 -7.49 8.54
CA ARG A 172 -20.63 -7.65 7.17
C ARG A 172 -19.77 -8.64 6.40
N ASP A 173 -20.43 -9.65 5.83
CA ASP A 173 -19.74 -10.75 5.15
C ASP A 173 -20.10 -10.91 3.66
N ASN A 174 -20.99 -10.07 3.14
CA ASN A 174 -21.43 -10.11 1.75
C ASN A 174 -21.65 -8.71 1.15
N THR A 175 -21.67 -8.67 -0.19
CA THR A 175 -21.81 -7.43 -0.97
C THR A 175 -23.13 -6.70 -0.71
N ASP A 176 -24.23 -7.40 -0.45
CA ASP A 176 -25.53 -6.77 -0.23
C ASP A 176 -25.57 -6.00 1.09
N ALA A 177 -24.95 -6.53 2.15
CA ALA A 177 -24.82 -5.85 3.43
C ALA A 177 -23.99 -4.54 3.30
N VAL A 178 -22.94 -4.57 2.46
CA VAL A 178 -22.13 -3.37 2.14
C VAL A 178 -22.95 -2.37 1.31
N ARG A 179 -23.77 -2.83 0.36
CA ARG A 179 -24.67 -1.96 -0.42
C ARG A 179 -25.73 -1.29 0.46
N GLN A 180 -26.31 -2.02 1.41
CA GLN A 180 -27.30 -1.47 2.33
C GLN A 180 -26.72 -0.34 3.19
N TRP A 181 -25.50 -0.53 3.69
CA TRP A 181 -24.77 0.54 4.37
C TRP A 181 -24.48 1.73 3.45
N ALA A 182 -23.95 1.47 2.25
CA ALA A 182 -23.63 2.52 1.30
C ALA A 182 -24.85 3.39 0.94
N ALA A 183 -26.05 2.80 0.95
CA ALA A 183 -27.31 3.49 0.69
C ALA A 183 -27.80 4.40 1.85
N THR A 184 -27.29 4.22 3.07
CA THR A 184 -27.86 4.83 4.29
C THR A 184 -26.87 5.67 5.07
N ALA A 185 -25.59 5.29 5.09
CA ALA A 185 -24.58 5.99 5.86
C ALA A 185 -24.25 7.37 5.26
N PRO A 186 -24.23 8.44 6.07
CA PRO A 186 -24.04 9.82 5.59
C PRO A 186 -22.56 10.19 5.38
N THR A 187 -21.70 9.27 4.94
CA THR A 187 -20.25 9.51 4.76
C THR A 187 -19.85 9.58 3.29
N CYS A 188 -18.71 10.22 3.01
CA CYS A 188 -18.14 10.26 1.65
C CYS A 188 -17.85 8.84 1.13
N ALA A 189 -17.37 7.94 2.01
CA ALA A 189 -17.09 6.55 1.66
C ALA A 189 -18.34 5.79 1.20
N ALA A 190 -19.44 5.91 1.96
CA ALA A 190 -20.71 5.29 1.62
C ALA A 190 -21.28 5.84 0.31
N ARG A 191 -21.26 7.17 0.13
CA ARG A 191 -21.73 7.82 -1.11
C ARG A 191 -20.90 7.46 -2.33
N MET A 192 -19.58 7.30 -2.19
CA MET A 192 -18.73 6.75 -3.25
C MET A 192 -19.18 5.36 -3.68
N LEU A 193 -19.35 4.42 -2.74
CA LEU A 193 -19.82 3.08 -3.09
C LEU A 193 -21.23 3.12 -3.70
N ALA A 194 -22.14 3.94 -3.17
CA ALA A 194 -23.47 4.12 -3.74
C ALA A 194 -23.41 4.69 -5.17
N ARG A 195 -22.49 5.62 -5.45
CA ARG A 195 -22.28 6.18 -6.79
C ARG A 195 -21.76 5.13 -7.77
N VAL A 196 -20.80 4.30 -7.36
CA VAL A 196 -20.29 3.18 -8.18
C VAL A 196 -21.41 2.19 -8.47
N ALA A 197 -22.17 1.80 -7.44
CA ALA A 197 -23.30 0.88 -7.58
C ALA A 197 -24.40 1.41 -8.49
N LYS A 198 -24.81 2.67 -8.33
CA LYS A 198 -25.86 3.32 -9.12
C LYS A 198 -25.48 3.44 -10.60
N ALA A 199 -24.18 3.56 -10.89
CA ALA A 199 -23.67 3.76 -12.24
C ALA A 199 -23.33 2.47 -12.98
N GLY A 200 -23.41 1.31 -12.32
CA GLY A 200 -22.99 0.04 -12.92
C GLY A 200 -21.48 -0.05 -13.09
N TRP A 201 -20.70 0.60 -12.22
CA TRP A 201 -19.24 0.67 -12.31
C TRP A 201 -18.52 -0.37 -11.45
N GLN A 202 -19.25 -1.30 -10.82
CA GLN A 202 -18.66 -2.28 -9.89
C GLN A 202 -17.55 -3.09 -10.54
N ASP A 203 -17.79 -3.53 -11.78
CA ASP A 203 -16.89 -4.37 -12.56
C ASP A 203 -15.90 -3.53 -13.38
N ALA A 204 -15.81 -2.21 -13.15
CA ALA A 204 -14.79 -1.41 -13.81
C ALA A 204 -13.40 -1.90 -13.38
N GLY A 205 -12.52 -2.15 -14.36
CA GLY A 205 -11.19 -2.69 -14.08
C GLY A 205 -11.14 -4.12 -13.54
N THR A 206 -12.15 -4.95 -13.82
CA THR A 206 -12.13 -6.39 -13.55
C THR A 206 -10.83 -7.02 -14.02
N SER A 207 -10.14 -7.69 -13.09
CA SER A 207 -8.86 -8.35 -13.32
C SER A 207 -8.61 -9.37 -12.21
N PRO A 208 -7.93 -10.49 -12.51
CA PRO A 208 -7.52 -11.45 -11.49
C PRO A 208 -6.65 -10.80 -10.41
N VAL A 209 -6.97 -11.07 -9.14
CA VAL A 209 -6.09 -10.70 -8.02
C VAL A 209 -5.10 -11.83 -7.81
N ILE A 210 -3.83 -11.54 -8.12
CA ILE A 210 -2.72 -12.47 -7.94
C ILE A 210 -1.93 -11.98 -6.73
N PRO A 211 -2.15 -12.55 -5.52
CA PRO A 211 -1.46 -12.09 -4.33
C PRO A 211 0.04 -12.40 -4.40
N LEU A 212 0.84 -11.52 -3.81
CA LEU A 212 2.29 -11.72 -3.70
C LEU A 212 2.59 -12.99 -2.90
N GLN A 213 3.34 -13.90 -3.52
CA GLN A 213 3.90 -15.06 -2.82
C GLN A 213 5.12 -14.62 -1.99
N PRO A 214 5.47 -15.35 -0.91
CA PRO A 214 6.65 -15.04 -0.12
C PRO A 214 7.90 -14.88 -1.00
N LEU A 215 8.66 -13.80 -0.78
CA LEU A 215 9.82 -13.51 -1.61
C LEU A 215 10.93 -14.52 -1.33
N ASP A 216 11.26 -15.35 -2.32
CA ASP A 216 12.33 -16.33 -2.15
C ASP A 216 13.70 -15.65 -2.07
N ALA A 217 14.59 -16.21 -1.25
CA ALA A 217 15.88 -15.59 -0.96
C ALA A 217 16.78 -15.49 -2.20
N LYS A 218 16.73 -16.51 -3.07
CA LYS A 218 17.58 -16.59 -4.25
C LYS A 218 17.21 -15.50 -5.27
N SER A 219 15.94 -15.38 -5.64
CA SER A 219 15.49 -14.37 -6.60
C SER A 219 15.77 -12.96 -6.07
N MET A 220 15.64 -12.73 -4.76
CA MET A 220 15.98 -11.44 -4.17
C MET A 220 17.47 -11.13 -4.19
N LEU A 221 18.33 -12.12 -4.01
CA LEU A 221 19.79 -11.96 -4.16
C LEU A 221 20.18 -11.72 -5.62
N ASP A 222 19.65 -12.52 -6.55
CA ASP A 222 19.91 -12.36 -7.99
C ASP A 222 19.48 -10.97 -8.46
N TRP A 223 18.33 -10.49 -7.98
CA TRP A 223 17.89 -9.13 -8.22
C TRP A 223 18.81 -8.10 -7.58
N LEU A 224 19.21 -8.25 -6.33
CA LEU A 224 20.16 -7.32 -5.69
C LEU A 224 21.44 -7.13 -6.52
N LEU A 225 21.99 -8.24 -7.01
CA LEU A 225 23.27 -8.31 -7.71
C LEU A 225 23.20 -8.00 -9.22
N ALA A 226 22.01 -7.79 -9.77
CA ALA A 226 21.84 -7.49 -11.19
C ALA A 226 22.63 -6.24 -11.63
N THR A 227 23.45 -6.37 -12.68
CA THR A 227 24.34 -5.31 -13.17
C THR A 227 23.57 -4.07 -13.63
N ASP A 228 22.46 -4.27 -14.37
CA ASP A 228 21.55 -3.19 -14.75
C ASP A 228 20.33 -3.14 -13.82
N LYS A 229 20.50 -2.48 -12.68
CA LYS A 229 19.43 -2.31 -11.68
C LYS A 229 18.24 -1.50 -12.19
N ALA A 230 18.43 -0.66 -13.21
CA ALA A 230 17.37 0.21 -13.72
C ALA A 230 16.42 -0.55 -14.66
N SER A 231 16.97 -1.45 -15.50
CA SER A 231 16.18 -2.29 -16.40
C SER A 231 15.86 -3.67 -15.85
N SER A 232 16.48 -4.09 -14.73
CA SER A 232 16.24 -5.40 -14.14
C SER A 232 14.74 -5.66 -13.94
N SER A 233 14.26 -6.72 -14.56
CA SER A 233 12.93 -7.25 -14.38
C SER A 233 12.69 -7.58 -12.90
N LEU A 234 11.42 -7.55 -12.46
CA LEU A 234 11.11 -7.96 -11.11
C LEU A 234 11.44 -9.46 -10.91
N PRO A 235 11.96 -9.85 -9.73
CA PRO A 235 12.44 -11.22 -9.50
C PRO A 235 11.33 -12.29 -9.62
N PHE A 236 10.07 -11.87 -9.66
CA PHE A 236 8.87 -12.71 -9.55
C PHE A 236 8.06 -12.75 -10.84
N LEU A 237 8.64 -12.29 -11.95
CA LEU A 237 8.06 -12.41 -13.28
C LEU A 237 8.23 -13.84 -13.80
N THR A 238 7.63 -14.80 -13.11
CA THR A 238 7.52 -16.18 -13.59
C THR A 238 6.22 -16.40 -14.35
N HIS A 239 5.32 -15.42 -14.33
CA HIS A 239 4.01 -15.45 -14.98
C HIS A 239 3.84 -14.21 -15.88
N SER A 240 2.93 -14.27 -16.85
CA SER A 240 2.50 -13.13 -17.67
C SER A 240 1.89 -11.96 -16.87
N HIS A 241 1.87 -12.04 -15.54
CA HIS A 241 1.23 -11.08 -14.65
C HIS A 241 2.12 -10.77 -13.43
N THR A 242 2.24 -9.49 -13.10
CA THR A 242 2.88 -9.02 -11.86
C THR A 242 1.89 -9.09 -10.71
N PRO A 243 2.28 -9.58 -9.52
CA PRO A 243 1.39 -9.67 -8.35
C PRO A 243 0.76 -8.32 -7.98
N GLU A 244 -0.48 -8.37 -7.51
CA GLU A 244 -1.16 -7.24 -6.88
C GLU A 244 -0.76 -7.20 -5.40
N THR A 245 -0.35 -6.02 -4.92
CA THR A 245 0.02 -5.81 -3.52
C THR A 245 -0.88 -4.79 -2.83
N THR A 246 -1.98 -4.37 -3.48
CA THR A 246 -2.95 -3.41 -2.94
C THR A 246 -3.59 -3.93 -1.65
N LEU A 247 -4.36 -3.07 -0.97
CA LEU A 247 -5.09 -3.45 0.24
C LEU A 247 -6.03 -4.64 0.01
N LEU A 248 -6.68 -4.72 -1.15
CA LEU A 248 -7.53 -5.86 -1.50
C LEU A 248 -6.74 -7.18 -1.43
N ALA A 249 -5.55 -7.22 -2.02
CA ALA A 249 -4.72 -8.43 -2.09
C ALA A 249 -4.25 -8.93 -0.71
N ARG A 250 -4.26 -8.08 0.34
CA ARG A 250 -3.97 -8.52 1.72
C ARG A 250 -5.06 -9.38 2.31
N HIS A 251 -6.30 -9.15 1.89
CA HIS A 251 -7.50 -9.68 2.51
C HIS A 251 -8.15 -10.83 1.73
N VAL A 252 -7.65 -11.14 0.52
CA VAL A 252 -8.29 -12.13 -0.37
C VAL A 252 -8.32 -13.56 0.20
N ASN A 253 -7.46 -13.86 1.17
CA ASN A 253 -7.34 -15.21 1.75
C ASN A 253 -8.03 -15.35 3.11
N ASP A 254 -8.33 -14.25 3.81
CA ASP A 254 -8.77 -14.26 5.20
C ASP A 254 -10.06 -13.45 5.46
N HIS A 255 -10.54 -12.65 4.49
CA HIS A 255 -11.75 -11.86 4.64
C HIS A 255 -12.83 -12.24 3.62
N ARG A 256 -14.06 -12.55 4.09
CA ARG A 256 -15.18 -13.01 3.24
C ARG A 256 -15.54 -12.04 2.11
N LEU A 257 -15.59 -10.73 2.40
CA LEU A 257 -15.82 -9.70 1.38
C LEU A 257 -14.70 -9.58 0.32
N ALA A 258 -13.47 -10.01 0.63
CA ALA A 258 -12.33 -9.97 -0.29
C ALA A 258 -12.04 -11.34 -0.95
N ALA A 259 -12.52 -12.44 -0.35
CA ALA A 259 -12.39 -13.79 -0.87
C ALA A 259 -13.35 -14.05 -2.05
N PRO A 260 -12.87 -14.60 -3.18
CA PRO A 260 -13.68 -14.73 -4.40
C PRO A 260 -14.92 -15.59 -4.14
N HIS A 261 -16.08 -15.11 -4.60
CA HIS A 261 -17.36 -15.80 -4.40
C HIS A 261 -17.40 -17.17 -5.09
N THR A 262 -16.55 -17.40 -6.09
CA THR A 262 -16.36 -18.71 -6.74
C THR A 262 -14.88 -18.95 -7.02
N GLN A 263 -14.43 -20.20 -6.96
CA GLN A 263 -13.08 -20.58 -7.42
C GLN A 263 -12.87 -20.35 -8.92
N ILE A 264 -13.97 -20.17 -9.68
CA ILE A 264 -13.99 -20.12 -11.14
C ILE A 264 -13.75 -18.71 -11.66
N ASN A 265 -14.12 -17.66 -10.92
CA ASN A 265 -13.81 -16.28 -11.29
C ASN A 265 -13.16 -15.49 -10.14
N PRO A 266 -11.81 -15.47 -10.03
CA PRO A 266 -11.07 -14.69 -9.04
C PRO A 266 -10.94 -13.21 -9.42
N GLU A 267 -11.63 -12.76 -10.47
CA GLU A 267 -11.54 -11.39 -10.94
C GLU A 267 -12.25 -10.43 -10.01
N ARG A 268 -11.61 -9.28 -9.79
CA ARG A 268 -12.09 -8.22 -8.91
C ARG A 268 -12.12 -6.89 -9.63
N GLY A 269 -13.21 -6.17 -9.44
CA GLY A 269 -13.45 -4.88 -10.06
C GLY A 269 -13.09 -3.71 -9.15
N LEU A 270 -13.62 -2.54 -9.48
CA LEU A 270 -13.44 -1.31 -8.75
C LEU A 270 -14.12 -1.38 -7.37
N TRP A 271 -15.32 -1.96 -7.31
CA TRP A 271 -16.04 -2.14 -6.04
C TRP A 271 -15.19 -2.85 -5.00
N ASP A 272 -14.60 -3.99 -5.37
CA ASP A 272 -13.80 -4.81 -4.45
C ASP A 272 -12.55 -4.07 -3.96
N ARG A 273 -11.92 -3.23 -4.80
CA ARG A 273 -10.75 -2.44 -4.40
C ARG A 273 -11.09 -1.31 -3.44
N LEU A 274 -12.23 -0.67 -3.63
CA LEU A 274 -12.75 0.34 -2.70
C LEU A 274 -13.15 -0.31 -1.37
N VAL A 275 -13.84 -1.45 -1.41
CA VAL A 275 -14.20 -2.23 -0.21
C VAL A 275 -12.97 -2.78 0.51
N GLY A 276 -11.95 -3.25 -0.22
CA GLY A 276 -10.68 -3.70 0.34
C GLY A 276 -9.97 -2.63 1.19
N ARG A 277 -10.09 -1.35 0.78
CA ARG A 277 -9.61 -0.22 1.58
C ARG A 277 -10.42 -0.04 2.88
N LEU A 278 -11.74 -0.21 2.82
CA LEU A 278 -12.60 -0.12 4.00
C LEU A 278 -12.39 -1.28 4.98
N ILE A 279 -12.18 -2.49 4.47
CA ILE A 279 -11.80 -3.66 5.28
C ILE A 279 -10.52 -3.34 6.04
N GLU A 280 -9.47 -2.90 5.34
CA GLU A 280 -8.19 -2.56 5.96
C GLU A 280 -8.37 -1.46 7.03
N LEU A 281 -9.01 -0.35 6.69
CA LEU A 281 -9.24 0.76 7.62
C LEU A 281 -9.97 0.31 8.89
N SER A 282 -11.00 -0.53 8.76
CA SER A 282 -11.74 -1.02 9.91
C SER A 282 -10.89 -1.89 10.84
N ALA A 283 -9.92 -2.63 10.31
CA ALA A 283 -9.10 -3.58 11.08
C ALA A 283 -7.89 -2.92 11.78
N LEU A 284 -7.39 -1.80 11.26
CA LEU A 284 -6.14 -1.18 11.70
C LEU A 284 -6.11 -0.80 13.20
N PRO A 285 -7.13 -0.13 13.79
CA PRO A 285 -7.10 0.20 15.22
C PRO A 285 -6.95 -1.04 16.11
N GLY A 286 -7.69 -2.11 15.81
CA GLY A 286 -7.60 -3.38 16.51
C GLY A 286 -6.25 -4.07 16.32
N ARG A 287 -5.67 -4.01 15.11
CA ARG A 287 -4.34 -4.55 14.80
C ARG A 287 -3.25 -3.85 15.62
N ILE A 288 -3.30 -2.52 15.73
CA ILE A 288 -2.35 -1.73 16.53
C ILE A 288 -2.48 -2.08 18.03
N ARG A 289 -3.72 -2.24 18.53
CA ARG A 289 -3.97 -2.64 19.92
C ARG A 289 -3.37 -4.00 20.24
N ARG A 290 -3.58 -5.01 19.37
CA ARG A 290 -3.00 -6.35 19.51
C ARG A 290 -1.46 -6.37 19.49
N LEU A 291 -0.83 -5.48 18.72
CA LEU A 291 0.62 -5.31 18.73
C LEU A 291 1.13 -4.77 20.07
N ILE A 292 0.45 -3.76 20.63
CA ILE A 292 0.79 -3.20 21.95
C ILE A 292 0.58 -4.22 23.07
N ASP A 293 -0.47 -5.03 22.96
CA ASP A 293 -0.81 -6.06 23.94
C ASP A 293 0.04 -7.34 23.79
N GLY A 294 0.87 -7.42 22.75
CA GLY A 294 1.74 -8.58 22.50
C GLY A 294 1.00 -9.81 21.97
N GLU A 295 -0.25 -9.67 21.54
CA GLU A 295 -1.07 -10.76 20.99
C GLU A 295 -0.65 -11.14 19.57
N THR A 296 0.03 -10.24 18.86
CA THR A 296 0.54 -10.46 17.50
C THR A 296 2.01 -10.07 17.42
N CYS A 297 2.82 -10.89 16.75
CA CYS A 297 4.20 -10.55 16.46
C CYS A 297 4.28 -9.49 15.34
N PRO A 298 5.17 -8.50 15.44
CA PRO A 298 5.43 -7.58 14.34
C PRO A 298 6.10 -8.30 13.15
N ASN A 299 5.95 -7.74 11.95
CA ASN A 299 6.58 -8.30 10.76
C ASN A 299 8.11 -8.26 10.90
N GLY A 300 8.77 -9.35 10.50
CA GLY A 300 10.20 -9.53 10.68
C GLY A 300 11.02 -9.22 9.43
N ALA A 301 12.30 -8.88 9.66
CA ALA A 301 13.33 -8.94 8.65
C ALA A 301 14.06 -10.29 8.72
N ARG A 302 14.67 -10.72 7.61
CA ARG A 302 15.44 -11.97 7.54
C ARG A 302 16.76 -11.77 6.80
N MET A 303 17.78 -12.49 7.24
CA MET A 303 19.04 -12.59 6.50
C MET A 303 18.86 -13.51 5.30
N LEU A 304 19.22 -13.04 4.10
CA LEU A 304 19.18 -13.81 2.85
C LEU A 304 20.47 -14.60 2.62
N ALA A 305 21.60 -14.00 2.99
CA ALA A 305 22.96 -14.55 2.93
C ALA A 305 23.83 -13.80 3.95
N PRO A 306 25.03 -14.30 4.32
CA PRO A 306 25.93 -13.56 5.20
C PRO A 306 26.14 -12.12 4.72
N GLY A 307 25.87 -11.16 5.59
CA GLY A 307 25.97 -9.73 5.27
C GLY A 307 24.81 -9.18 4.44
N THR A 308 23.77 -9.94 4.09
CA THR A 308 22.66 -9.48 3.25
C THR A 308 21.31 -9.70 3.90
N GLY A 309 20.57 -8.62 4.15
CA GLY A 309 19.28 -8.62 4.81
C GLY A 309 18.13 -8.17 3.90
N LEU A 310 16.94 -8.71 4.16
CA LEU A 310 15.67 -8.36 3.55
C LEU A 310 14.66 -8.00 4.65
N ALA A 311 13.97 -6.89 4.48
CA ALA A 311 12.77 -6.58 5.26
C ALA A 311 11.59 -6.30 4.33
N GLU A 312 10.43 -6.81 4.72
CA GLU A 312 9.15 -6.63 4.03
C GLU A 312 8.16 -5.98 4.98
N VAL A 313 7.52 -4.91 4.51
CA VAL A 313 6.59 -4.12 5.31
C VAL A 313 5.32 -3.83 4.50
N ASN A 314 4.17 -3.97 5.16
CA ASN A 314 2.88 -3.57 4.60
C ASN A 314 2.69 -2.05 4.72
N ALA A 315 3.10 -1.29 3.71
CA ALA A 315 2.93 0.17 3.65
C ALA A 315 1.51 0.56 3.24
N ALA A 316 1.13 1.84 3.30
CA ALA A 316 -0.24 2.30 3.01
C ALA A 316 -0.84 1.85 1.66
N ARG A 317 0.02 1.61 0.66
CA ARG A 317 -0.35 1.36 -0.76
C ARG A 317 0.08 -0.03 -1.25
N GLY A 318 0.65 -0.83 -0.37
CA GLY A 318 1.03 -2.22 -0.65
C GLY A 318 2.33 -2.67 -0.02
N VAL A 319 2.94 -3.71 -0.58
CA VAL A 319 4.15 -4.32 -0.01
C VAL A 319 5.39 -3.51 -0.40
N LEU A 320 6.16 -3.11 0.60
CA LEU A 320 7.44 -2.44 0.47
C LEU A 320 8.54 -3.41 0.92
N ALA A 321 9.56 -3.63 0.07
CA ALA A 321 10.71 -4.46 0.43
C ALA A 321 12.02 -3.69 0.29
N HIS A 322 12.92 -3.86 1.26
CA HIS A 322 14.27 -3.33 1.24
C HIS A 322 15.26 -4.48 1.30
N VAL A 323 16.29 -4.43 0.45
CA VAL A 323 17.39 -5.38 0.45
C VAL A 323 18.69 -4.61 0.63
N ALA A 324 19.48 -4.98 1.63
CA ALA A 324 20.74 -4.33 1.94
C ALA A 324 21.83 -5.38 2.06
N SER A 325 23.00 -5.11 1.46
CA SER A 325 24.21 -5.89 1.65
C SER A 325 25.28 -5.03 2.33
N VAL A 326 25.81 -5.54 3.44
CA VAL A 326 26.76 -4.89 4.34
C VAL A 326 28.00 -5.78 4.46
N HIS A 327 29.16 -5.19 4.25
CA HIS A 327 30.46 -5.84 4.38
C HIS A 327 31.40 -4.91 5.14
N GLU A 328 32.12 -5.45 6.13
CA GLU A 328 33.04 -4.67 6.99
C GLU A 328 32.38 -3.39 7.56
N GLY A 329 31.12 -3.50 7.98
CA GLY A 329 30.34 -2.40 8.56
C GLY A 329 29.83 -1.36 7.56
N CYS A 330 30.09 -1.53 6.27
CA CYS A 330 29.70 -0.60 5.21
C CYS A 330 28.72 -1.24 4.21
N ILE A 331 27.76 -0.45 3.75
CA ILE A 331 26.81 -0.87 2.72
C ILE A 331 27.54 -0.99 1.38
N ILE A 332 27.53 -2.18 0.79
CA ILE A 332 28.09 -2.44 -0.55
C ILE A 332 27.01 -2.42 -1.63
N ASP A 333 25.79 -2.80 -1.27
CA ASP A 333 24.63 -2.78 -2.15
C ASP A 333 23.33 -2.48 -1.37
N TYR A 334 22.39 -1.80 -2.04
CA TYR A 334 21.11 -1.44 -1.49
C TYR A 334 20.06 -1.30 -2.61
N ARG A 335 18.90 -1.93 -2.44
CA ARG A 335 17.77 -1.78 -3.35
C ARG A 335 16.44 -1.67 -2.60
N ILE A 336 15.54 -0.88 -3.17
CA ILE A 336 14.17 -0.68 -2.67
C ILE A 336 13.21 -1.18 -3.73
N LEU A 337 12.22 -1.96 -3.30
CA LEU A 337 11.12 -2.44 -4.11
C LEU A 337 9.81 -1.86 -3.56
N PRO A 338 9.38 -0.68 -4.06
CA PRO A 338 8.22 0.02 -3.52
C PRO A 338 6.88 -0.56 -4.01
N PRO A 339 5.76 -0.32 -3.30
CA PRO A 339 4.43 -0.78 -3.68
C PRO A 339 4.06 -0.45 -5.14
N THR A 340 4.39 0.78 -5.57
CA THR A 340 4.15 1.26 -6.93
C THR A 340 4.81 0.37 -7.99
N ARG A 341 6.00 -0.19 -7.71
CA ARG A 341 6.70 -1.01 -8.69
C ARG A 341 5.96 -2.30 -8.99
N TRP A 342 5.21 -2.86 -8.04
CA TRP A 342 4.35 -4.03 -8.29
C TRP A 342 3.09 -3.63 -9.06
N ASN A 343 2.38 -2.63 -8.52
CA ASN A 343 1.04 -2.32 -8.94
C ASN A 343 1.00 -1.58 -10.29
N PHE A 344 2.06 -0.81 -10.60
CA PHE A 344 2.24 -0.03 -11.83
C PHE A 344 3.41 -0.55 -12.67
N ASP A 345 3.70 -1.85 -12.59
CA ASP A 345 4.49 -2.53 -13.60
C ASP A 345 3.71 -2.63 -14.93
N ALA A 346 4.41 -2.88 -16.04
CA ALA A 346 3.78 -3.07 -17.35
C ALA A 346 2.75 -4.22 -17.36
N ASN A 347 2.99 -5.25 -16.55
CA ASN A 347 2.05 -6.36 -16.34
C ASN A 347 1.35 -6.29 -14.97
N GLY A 348 1.48 -5.16 -14.26
CA GLY A 348 0.88 -4.90 -12.95
C GLY A 348 -0.62 -4.62 -13.02
N ILE A 349 -1.26 -4.55 -11.84
CA ILE A 349 -2.71 -4.43 -11.77
C ILE A 349 -3.24 -3.17 -12.45
N ALA A 350 -2.51 -2.05 -12.41
CA ALA A 350 -2.94 -0.82 -13.06
C ALA A 350 -3.09 -1.00 -14.58
N ALA A 351 -2.12 -1.65 -15.24
CA ALA A 351 -2.17 -1.90 -16.67
C ALA A 351 -3.36 -2.81 -17.04
N ARG A 352 -3.58 -3.87 -16.26
CA ARG A 352 -4.65 -4.85 -16.51
C ARG A 352 -6.04 -4.25 -16.29
N ALA A 353 -6.24 -3.56 -15.17
CA ALA A 353 -7.52 -2.93 -14.84
C ALA A 353 -7.87 -1.81 -15.83
N LEU A 354 -6.90 -0.97 -16.21
CA LEU A 354 -7.15 0.10 -17.19
C LEU A 354 -7.44 -0.42 -18.59
N ARG A 355 -6.86 -1.57 -18.97
CA ARG A 355 -7.19 -2.24 -20.24
C ARG A 355 -8.66 -2.65 -20.25
N HIS A 356 -9.12 -3.31 -19.20
CA HIS A 356 -10.54 -3.67 -19.06
C HIS A 356 -11.47 -2.43 -19.09
N VAL A 357 -11.08 -1.34 -18.42
CA VAL A 357 -11.84 -0.06 -18.50
C VAL A 357 -11.91 0.45 -19.94
N ALA A 358 -10.80 0.43 -20.67
CA ALA A 358 -10.74 0.88 -22.06
C ALA A 358 -11.55 0.00 -23.03
N GLU A 359 -11.65 -1.30 -22.74
CA GLU A 359 -12.42 -2.28 -23.52
C GLU A 359 -13.93 -2.12 -23.31
N VAL A 360 -14.36 -2.00 -22.06
CA VAL A 360 -15.78 -2.12 -21.69
C VAL A 360 -16.47 -0.76 -21.51
N TYR A 361 -15.76 0.26 -21.01
CA TYR A 361 -16.38 1.50 -20.54
C TYR A 361 -16.02 2.72 -21.40
N THR A 362 -16.37 2.70 -22.69
CA THR A 362 -15.97 3.76 -23.64
C THR A 362 -16.43 5.18 -23.25
N LYS A 363 -17.67 5.33 -22.76
CA LYS A 363 -18.26 6.63 -22.39
C LYS A 363 -17.66 7.21 -21.11
N ASP A 364 -17.54 6.37 -20.08
CA ASP A 364 -17.07 6.77 -18.75
C ASP A 364 -15.55 6.58 -18.57
N GLN A 365 -14.85 6.16 -19.63
CA GLN A 365 -13.43 5.77 -19.62
C GLN A 365 -12.54 6.77 -18.87
N PRO A 366 -12.61 8.10 -19.11
CA PRO A 366 -11.70 9.03 -18.45
C PRO A 366 -11.85 9.03 -16.93
N LEU A 367 -13.08 9.16 -16.47
CA LEU A 367 -13.42 9.19 -15.05
C LEU A 367 -13.10 7.86 -14.37
N LEU A 368 -13.46 6.73 -15.00
CA LEU A 368 -13.18 5.40 -14.47
C LEU A 368 -11.69 5.08 -14.44
N SER A 369 -10.93 5.54 -15.43
CA SER A 369 -9.49 5.36 -15.45
C SER A 369 -8.83 6.11 -14.29
N GLU A 370 -9.24 7.35 -14.02
CA GLU A 370 -8.78 8.10 -12.85
C GLU A 370 -9.19 7.42 -11.53
N LEU A 371 -10.42 6.92 -11.44
CA LEU A 371 -10.93 6.28 -10.23
C LEU A 371 -10.23 4.93 -9.96
N VAL A 372 -9.92 4.15 -10.99
CA VAL A 372 -9.13 2.92 -10.88
C VAL A 372 -7.70 3.24 -10.43
N VAL A 373 -7.05 4.24 -11.02
CA VAL A 373 -5.71 4.67 -10.57
C VAL A 373 -5.75 5.16 -9.12
N ASN A 374 -6.81 5.88 -8.71
CA ASN A 374 -7.01 6.31 -7.33
C ASN A 374 -7.21 5.13 -6.36
N ALA A 375 -7.97 4.11 -6.78
CA ALA A 375 -8.19 2.91 -5.99
C ALA A 375 -6.89 2.13 -5.74
N ILE A 376 -6.01 2.04 -6.75
CA ILE A 376 -4.70 1.37 -6.67
C ILE A 376 -3.65 2.22 -5.94
N ASP A 377 -3.73 3.55 -6.07
CA ASP A 377 -3.02 4.55 -5.25
C ASP A 377 -1.47 4.53 -5.38
N PRO A 378 -0.90 5.13 -6.45
CA PRO A 378 0.55 5.17 -6.62
C PRO A 378 1.23 6.01 -5.51
N CYS A 379 2.38 5.55 -5.01
CA CYS A 379 3.17 6.25 -3.99
C CYS A 379 3.94 7.48 -4.51
N VAL A 380 3.78 7.84 -5.78
CA VAL A 380 4.52 8.90 -6.48
C VAL A 380 3.58 9.68 -7.37
N GLY A 381 4.00 10.88 -7.80
CA GLY A 381 3.26 11.63 -8.80
C GLY A 381 3.01 10.80 -10.06
N HIS A 382 1.82 10.93 -10.64
CA HIS A 382 1.45 10.18 -11.83
C HIS A 382 0.80 11.08 -12.89
N THR A 383 0.90 10.65 -14.14
CA THR A 383 0.19 11.24 -15.27
C THR A 383 -0.61 10.15 -15.96
N LEU A 384 -1.87 10.43 -16.27
CA LEU A 384 -2.74 9.58 -17.06
C LEU A 384 -3.10 10.31 -18.35
N ARG A 385 -2.85 9.68 -19.50
CA ARG A 385 -3.22 10.19 -20.82
C ARG A 385 -4.07 9.14 -21.54
N ILE A 386 -5.19 9.57 -22.10
CA ILE A 386 -6.07 8.74 -22.91
C ILE A 386 -5.96 9.26 -24.34
N ASN A 387 -5.44 8.42 -25.22
CA ASN A 387 -5.12 8.71 -26.61
C ASN A 387 -6.09 8.04 -27.57
#